data_AF-A0A2N5A7V0-F1
#
_entry.id   AF-A0A2N5A7V0-F1
#
_cell.length_a   1.000
_cell.length_b   1.000
_cell.length_c   1.000
_cell.angle_alpha   90.00
_cell.angle_beta   90.00
_cell.angle_gamma   90.00
#
_symmetry.space_group_name_H-M   'P 1'
#
loop_
_entity.id
_entity.type
_entity.pdbx_description
1 polymer ?
#
loop_
_entity_poly.entity_id
_entity_poly.type
_entity_poly.pdbx_seq_one_letter_code
_entity_poly.pdbx_strand_id
1 'polypeptide(L)'
;IIALRLCELLTMYIVTAFALNYSTQNLGLPRELFLNIGLLVGGLSCLTIPCFAWLADRFGRRRIYITGALIGTLSGFPFFMALESQSVFWILFFALMLANIAHDMVVCVQQPMFTELFGASYRYSGAGVGYQVASVVGGGFTPFIAAALVTFSGGSWHSVALYLTAGCLLSALTALLMKKQTVH
;
A
#
# COMPACT_ATOMS: atom_id res chain seq x y z
N ILE A 1 9.56 -11.50 0.95
CA ILE A 1 8.76 -10.84 2.02
C ILE A 1 8.90 -9.33 1.92
N ILE A 2 10.11 -8.78 2.09
CA ILE A 2 10.34 -7.32 2.01
C ILE A 2 9.74 -6.72 0.74
N ALA A 3 10.11 -7.21 -0.44
CA ALA A 3 9.59 -6.71 -1.71
C ALA A 3 8.07 -6.90 -1.89
N LEU A 4 7.47 -7.93 -1.28
CA LEU A 4 6.01 -8.17 -1.33
C LEU A 4 5.24 -7.28 -0.35
N ARG A 5 5.92 -6.66 0.61
CA ARG A 5 5.31 -5.70 1.56
C ARG A 5 5.42 -4.26 1.12
N LEU A 6 6.27 -3.98 0.13
CA LEU A 6 6.45 -2.62 -0.39
C LEU A 6 5.10 -2.02 -0.83
N CYS A 7 4.31 -2.71 -1.66
CA CYS A 7 3.01 -2.22 -2.10
C CYS A 7 2.08 -1.82 -0.94
N GLU A 8 1.89 -2.72 0.03
CA GLU A 8 1.07 -2.48 1.23
C GLU A 8 1.58 -1.24 2.00
N LEU A 9 2.85 -1.25 2.38
CA LEU A 9 3.45 -0.24 3.23
C LEU A 9 3.46 1.13 2.51
N LEU A 10 3.92 1.18 1.26
CA LEU A 10 3.98 2.42 0.49
C LEU A 10 2.60 3.04 0.31
N THR A 11 1.62 2.24 -0.08
CA THR A 11 0.26 2.73 -0.35
C THR A 11 -0.37 3.30 0.92
N MET A 12 -0.24 2.60 2.05
CA MET A 12 -0.85 3.03 3.32
C MET A 12 -0.14 4.24 3.93
N TYR A 13 1.19 4.22 4.00
CA TYR A 13 1.95 5.34 4.59
C TYR A 13 1.90 6.59 3.72
N ILE A 14 1.81 6.46 2.40
CA ILE A 14 1.65 7.62 1.52
C ILE A 14 0.28 8.27 1.73
N VAL A 15 -0.79 7.49 1.81
CA VAL A 15 -2.14 8.04 2.02
C VAL A 15 -2.33 8.64 3.42
N THR A 16 -1.78 8.00 4.45
CA THR A 16 -2.06 8.39 5.85
C THR A 16 -1.07 9.41 6.41
N ALA A 17 0.22 9.29 6.12
CA ALA A 17 1.26 10.15 6.69
C ALA A 17 1.73 11.21 5.71
N PHE A 18 2.18 10.80 4.51
CA PHE A 18 2.72 11.74 3.53
C PHE A 18 1.65 12.70 3.03
N ALA A 19 0.48 12.22 2.60
CA ALA A 19 -0.56 13.08 2.05
C ALA A 19 -1.06 14.10 3.08
N LEU A 20 -1.18 13.71 4.35
CA LEU A 20 -1.51 14.62 5.44
C LEU A 20 -0.44 15.72 5.57
N ASN A 21 0.84 15.35 5.68
CA ASN A 21 1.92 16.32 5.85
C ASN A 21 2.07 17.23 4.60
N TYR A 22 2.10 16.63 3.41
CA TYR A 22 2.25 17.35 2.15
C TYR A 22 1.11 18.33 1.92
N SER A 23 -0.14 17.92 2.16
CA SER A 23 -1.30 18.77 1.93
C SER A 23 -1.45 19.89 2.93
N THR A 24 -1.03 19.67 4.18
CA THR A 24 -1.07 20.70 5.22
C THR A 24 0.05 21.71 5.05
N GLN A 25 1.28 21.26 4.71
CA GLN A 25 2.44 22.14 4.60
C GLN A 25 2.57 22.85 3.24
N ASN A 26 2.27 22.17 2.12
CA ASN A 26 2.48 22.74 0.78
C ASN A 26 1.18 23.28 0.16
N LEU A 27 0.03 22.66 0.46
CA LEU A 27 -1.25 23.00 -0.16
C LEU A 27 -2.19 23.81 0.77
N GLY A 28 -1.84 23.97 2.05
CA GLY A 28 -2.65 24.71 3.03
C GLY A 28 -4.02 24.07 3.34
N LEU A 29 -4.22 22.79 3.02
CA LEU A 29 -5.47 22.10 3.28
C LEU A 29 -5.65 21.79 4.77
N PRO A 30 -6.90 21.78 5.28
CA PRO A 30 -7.16 21.52 6.69
C PRO A 30 -6.79 20.09 7.08
N ARG A 31 -6.00 19.95 8.16
CA ARG A 31 -5.61 18.65 8.73
C ARG A 31 -6.81 17.76 9.06
N GLU A 32 -7.87 18.36 9.59
CA GLU A 32 -9.12 17.67 9.98
C GLU A 32 -9.72 16.85 8.83
N LEU A 33 -9.60 17.34 7.59
CA LEU A 33 -10.10 16.64 6.42
C LEU A 33 -9.39 15.29 6.24
N PHE A 34 -8.06 15.26 6.32
CA PHE A 34 -7.28 14.04 6.16
C PHE A 34 -7.42 13.09 7.35
N LEU A 35 -7.63 13.62 8.56
CA LEU A 35 -7.97 12.80 9.73
C LEU A 35 -9.31 12.09 9.54
N ASN A 36 -10.33 12.82 9.06
CA ASN A 36 -11.65 12.24 8.75
C ASN A 36 -11.57 11.21 7.61
N ILE A 37 -10.78 11.47 6.55
CA ILE A 37 -10.52 10.48 5.51
C ILE A 37 -9.89 9.23 6.12
N GLY A 38 -8.86 9.38 6.97
CA GLY A 38 -8.20 8.26 7.63
C GLY A 38 -9.14 7.44 8.51
N LEU A 39 -10.03 8.10 9.26
CA LEU A 39 -11.05 7.45 10.08
C LEU A 39 -12.06 6.66 9.23
N LEU A 40 -12.56 7.25 8.14
CA LEU A 40 -13.46 6.57 7.20
C LEU A 40 -12.77 5.38 6.55
N VAL A 41 -11.55 5.57 6.07
CA VAL A 41 -10.73 4.52 5.47
C VAL A 41 -10.54 3.36 6.45
N GLY A 42 -10.11 3.65 7.68
CA GLY A 42 -9.91 2.62 8.70
C GLY A 42 -11.20 1.90 9.10
N GLY A 43 -12.31 2.64 9.18
CA GLY A 43 -13.64 2.07 9.45
C GLY A 43 -14.11 1.11 8.36
N LEU A 44 -13.93 1.48 7.08
CA LEU A 44 -14.23 0.56 5.97
C LEU A 44 -13.26 -0.62 5.93
N SER A 45 -11.98 -0.42 6.22
CA SER A 45 -10.96 -1.48 6.24
C SER A 45 -11.34 -2.65 7.16
N CYS A 46 -12.03 -2.39 8.26
CA CYS A 46 -12.56 -3.44 9.14
C CYS A 46 -13.54 -4.40 8.44
N LEU A 47 -14.23 -3.94 7.39
CA LEU A 47 -15.21 -4.73 6.63
C LEU A 47 -14.65 -5.24 5.30
N THR A 48 -13.84 -4.43 4.61
CA THR A 48 -13.27 -4.78 3.30
C THR A 48 -12.19 -5.85 3.42
N ILE A 49 -11.33 -5.81 4.45
CA ILE A 49 -10.28 -6.83 4.66
C ILE A 49 -10.87 -8.26 4.71
N PRO A 50 -11.86 -8.57 5.59
CA PRO A 50 -12.44 -9.92 5.62
C PRO A 50 -13.22 -10.26 4.34
N CYS A 51 -13.84 -9.28 3.69
CA CYS A 51 -14.52 -9.49 2.41
C CYS A 51 -13.53 -9.91 1.30
N PHE A 52 -12.39 -9.22 1.19
CA PHE A 52 -11.34 -9.56 0.24
C PHE A 52 -10.60 -10.84 0.62
N ALA A 53 -10.46 -11.16 1.91
CA ALA A 53 -9.93 -12.44 2.37
C ALA A 53 -10.80 -13.60 1.87
N TRP A 54 -12.12 -13.50 2.06
CA TRP A 54 -13.07 -14.50 1.57
C TRP A 54 -13.03 -14.63 0.04
N LEU A 55 -12.94 -13.50 -0.67
CA LEU A 55 -12.79 -13.48 -2.11
C LEU A 55 -11.48 -14.16 -2.55
N ALA A 56 -10.39 -13.96 -1.80
CA ALA A 56 -9.07 -14.51 -2.10
C ALA A 56 -9.01 -16.02 -1.93
N ASP A 57 -9.71 -16.55 -0.93
CA ASP A 57 -9.83 -17.99 -0.73
C ASP A 57 -10.62 -18.66 -1.87
N ARG A 58 -11.57 -17.95 -2.50
CA ARG A 58 -12.37 -18.49 -3.63
C ARG A 58 -11.70 -18.32 -5.00
N PHE A 59 -11.13 -17.16 -5.29
CA PHE A 59 -10.57 -16.84 -6.62
C PHE A 59 -9.06 -17.10 -6.73
N GLY A 60 -8.40 -17.34 -5.60
CA GLY A 60 -6.97 -17.59 -5.50
C GLY A 60 -6.19 -16.36 -5.03
N ARG A 61 -5.52 -16.54 -3.90
CA ARG A 61 -4.63 -15.60 -3.22
C ARG A 61 -3.75 -14.76 -4.16
N ARG A 62 -2.96 -15.42 -5.02
CA ARG A 62 -2.02 -14.74 -5.93
C ARG A 62 -2.70 -13.77 -6.90
N ARG A 63 -3.89 -14.11 -7.43
CA ARG A 63 -4.60 -13.25 -8.37
C ARG A 63 -5.04 -11.96 -7.70
N ILE A 64 -5.61 -12.08 -6.50
CA ILE A 64 -6.08 -10.94 -5.70
C ILE A 64 -4.94 -10.00 -5.36
N TYR A 65 -3.80 -10.55 -4.93
CA TYR A 65 -2.60 -9.77 -4.65
C TYR A 65 -2.13 -8.96 -5.87
N ILE A 66 -2.04 -9.60 -7.04
CA ILE A 66 -1.59 -8.93 -8.28
C ILE A 66 -2.59 -7.85 -8.69
N THR A 67 -3.89 -8.13 -8.62
CA THR A 67 -4.92 -7.12 -8.95
C THR A 67 -4.87 -5.92 -8.01
N GLY A 68 -4.68 -6.13 -6.70
CA GLY A 68 -4.51 -5.04 -5.74
C GLY A 68 -3.27 -4.20 -6.03
N ALA A 69 -2.14 -4.84 -6.33
CA ALA A 69 -0.89 -4.14 -6.67
C ALA A 69 -1.00 -3.34 -7.99
N LEU A 70 -1.68 -3.88 -9.00
CA LEU A 70 -1.95 -3.17 -10.25
C LEU A 70 -2.85 -1.96 -10.02
N ILE A 71 -3.92 -2.13 -9.25
CA ILE A 71 -4.82 -1.03 -8.87
C ILE A 71 -4.04 0.06 -8.12
N GLY A 72 -3.19 -0.31 -7.15
CA GLY A 72 -2.35 0.65 -6.44
C GLY A 72 -1.38 1.40 -7.37
N THR A 73 -0.85 0.74 -8.39
CA THR A 73 0.01 1.37 -9.41
C THR A 73 -0.77 2.36 -10.27
N LEU A 74 -1.97 1.97 -10.74
CA LEU A 74 -2.84 2.79 -11.59
C LEU A 74 -3.41 3.99 -10.84
N SER A 75 -3.81 3.80 -9.59
CA SER A 75 -4.45 4.83 -8.76
C SER A 75 -3.45 5.77 -8.09
N GLY A 76 -2.16 5.40 -8.02
CA GLY A 76 -1.11 6.20 -7.39
C GLY A 76 -0.92 7.57 -8.03
N PHE A 77 -0.80 7.65 -9.36
CA PHE A 77 -0.67 8.92 -10.08
C PHE A 77 -1.92 9.82 -9.95
N PRO A 78 -3.15 9.32 -10.20
CA PRO A 78 -4.38 10.09 -10.03
C PRO A 78 -4.56 10.65 -8.62
N PHE A 79 -4.09 9.95 -7.59
CA PHE A 79 -4.13 10.44 -6.21
C PHE A 79 -3.32 11.73 -6.05
N PHE A 80 -2.09 11.78 -6.58
CA PHE A 80 -1.28 13.00 -6.49
C PHE A 80 -1.82 14.13 -7.38
N MET A 81 -2.38 13.83 -8.55
CA MET A 81 -3.10 14.82 -9.35
C MET A 81 -4.32 15.39 -8.61
N ALA A 82 -5.05 14.54 -7.88
CA ALA A 82 -6.17 14.98 -7.06
C ALA A 82 -5.72 15.90 -5.92
N LEU A 83 -4.57 15.60 -5.29
CA LEU A 83 -3.95 16.46 -4.27
C LEU A 83 -3.59 17.84 -4.84
N GLU A 84 -2.93 17.88 -5.99
CA GLU A 84 -2.54 19.14 -6.66
C GLU A 84 -3.77 19.96 -7.08
N SER A 85 -4.83 19.30 -7.57
CA SER A 85 -6.10 19.97 -7.91
C SER A 85 -6.89 20.47 -6.69
N GLN A 86 -6.45 20.13 -5.47
CA GLN A 86 -7.12 20.42 -4.20
C GLN A 86 -8.59 19.97 -4.14
N SER A 87 -8.98 19.01 -4.98
CA SER A 87 -10.36 18.54 -5.05
C SER A 87 -10.63 17.45 -4.01
N VAL A 88 -11.30 17.84 -2.92
CA VAL A 88 -11.62 16.95 -1.79
C VAL A 88 -12.31 15.66 -2.22
N PHE A 89 -13.23 15.73 -3.18
CA PHE A 89 -13.96 14.57 -3.68
C PHE A 89 -13.03 13.55 -4.34
N TRP A 90 -12.14 14.00 -5.23
CA TRP A 90 -11.19 13.12 -5.91
C TRP A 90 -10.13 12.57 -4.95
N ILE A 91 -9.67 13.38 -3.99
CA ILE A 91 -8.73 12.95 -2.95
C ILE A 91 -9.35 11.80 -2.14
N LEU A 92 -10.59 11.96 -1.68
CA LEU A 92 -11.31 10.92 -0.94
C LEU A 92 -11.47 9.65 -1.80
N PHE A 93 -11.91 9.80 -3.04
CA PHE A 93 -12.13 8.67 -3.95
C PHE A 93 -10.85 7.85 -4.18
N PHE A 94 -9.74 8.51 -4.52
CA PHE A 94 -8.48 7.81 -4.73
C PHE A 94 -7.84 7.32 -3.44
N ALA A 95 -8.02 8.01 -2.30
CA ALA A 95 -7.59 7.51 -1.00
C ALA A 95 -8.31 6.19 -0.64
N LEU A 96 -9.62 6.12 -0.87
CA LEU A 96 -10.38 4.87 -0.71
C LEU A 96 -9.89 3.79 -1.67
N MET A 97 -9.62 4.14 -2.93
CA MET A 97 -9.14 3.18 -3.92
C MET A 97 -7.74 2.63 -3.56
N LEU A 98 -6.83 3.46 -3.07
CA LEU A 98 -5.51 3.04 -2.61
C LEU A 98 -5.59 2.22 -1.32
N ALA A 99 -6.28 2.73 -0.29
CA ALA A 99 -6.27 2.11 1.03
C ALA A 99 -7.23 0.92 1.12
N ASN A 100 -8.48 1.07 0.68
CA ASN A 100 -9.50 0.04 0.85
C ASN A 100 -9.51 -1.02 -0.26
N ILE A 101 -8.94 -0.73 -1.43
CA ILE A 101 -8.89 -1.72 -2.52
C ILE A 101 -7.46 -2.24 -2.65
N ALA A 102 -6.50 -1.39 -3.03
CA ALA A 102 -5.14 -1.86 -3.28
C ALA A 102 -4.47 -2.44 -2.02
N HIS A 103 -4.48 -1.70 -0.91
CA HIS A 103 -3.87 -2.15 0.33
C HIS A 103 -4.63 -3.33 0.96
N ASP A 104 -5.96 -3.26 1.10
CA ASP A 104 -6.71 -4.33 1.78
C ASP A 104 -6.70 -5.66 1.01
N MET A 105 -6.70 -5.63 -0.33
CA MET A 105 -6.53 -6.84 -1.15
C MET A 105 -5.14 -7.47 -0.98
N VAL A 106 -4.12 -6.64 -0.78
CA VAL A 106 -2.74 -7.09 -0.59
C VAL A 106 -2.54 -7.64 0.82
N VAL A 107 -2.99 -6.91 1.84
CA VAL A 107 -2.76 -7.23 3.26
C VAL A 107 -3.46 -8.53 3.68
N CYS A 108 -4.68 -8.76 3.18
CA CYS A 108 -5.45 -9.95 3.56
C CYS A 108 -4.81 -11.25 3.05
N VAL A 109 -4.03 -11.19 1.96
CA VAL A 109 -3.40 -12.36 1.34
C VAL A 109 -1.94 -12.57 1.76
N GLN A 110 -1.26 -11.51 2.18
CA GLN A 110 0.16 -11.56 2.52
C GLN A 110 0.51 -12.53 3.64
N GLN A 111 -0.27 -12.52 4.74
CA GLN A 111 -0.03 -13.41 5.88
C GLN A 111 -0.05 -14.88 5.46
N PRO A 112 -1.10 -15.39 4.78
CA PRO A 112 -1.09 -16.76 4.29
C PRO A 112 0.06 -17.03 3.30
N MET A 113 0.31 -16.14 2.33
CA MET A 113 1.41 -16.33 1.37
C MET A 113 2.79 -16.41 2.05
N PHE A 114 3.04 -15.62 3.09
CA PHE A 114 4.30 -15.68 3.84
C PHE A 114 4.45 -16.95 4.64
N THR A 115 3.36 -17.46 5.23
CA THR A 115 3.43 -18.75 5.92
C THR A 115 3.66 -19.90 4.94
N GLU A 116 3.10 -19.87 3.73
CA GLU A 116 3.35 -20.88 2.70
C GLU A 116 4.80 -20.94 2.21
N LEU A 117 5.51 -19.79 2.23
CA LEU A 117 6.92 -19.69 1.85
C LEU A 117 7.89 -20.38 2.83
N PHE A 118 7.49 -20.63 4.07
CA PHE A 118 8.33 -21.26 5.09
C PHE A 118 7.80 -22.65 5.48
N GLY A 119 8.73 -23.59 5.71
CA GLY A 119 8.41 -24.90 6.26
C GLY A 119 7.76 -24.80 7.65
N ALA A 120 6.95 -25.81 8.01
CA ALA A 120 6.16 -25.82 9.25
C ALA A 120 6.98 -25.48 10.50
N SER A 121 8.24 -25.91 10.56
CA SER A 121 9.16 -25.73 11.69
C SER A 121 9.60 -24.28 11.94
N TYR A 122 9.56 -23.42 10.92
CA TYR A 122 10.06 -22.03 11.01
C TYR A 122 9.05 -20.99 10.56
N ARG A 123 7.79 -21.37 10.33
CA ARG A 123 6.72 -20.46 9.86
C ARG A 123 6.60 -19.21 10.72
N TYR A 124 6.54 -19.36 12.02
CA TYR A 124 6.28 -18.25 12.93
C TYR A 124 7.48 -17.30 13.04
N SER A 125 8.68 -17.84 13.27
CA SER A 125 9.90 -17.05 13.41
C SER A 125 10.35 -16.43 12.08
N GLY A 126 10.31 -17.19 10.98
CA GLY A 126 10.70 -16.71 9.65
C GLY A 126 9.75 -15.64 9.09
N ALA A 127 8.44 -15.85 9.22
CA ALA A 127 7.46 -14.84 8.82
C ALA A 127 7.55 -13.60 9.70
N GLY A 128 7.68 -13.77 11.03
CA GLY A 128 7.79 -12.66 11.97
C GLY A 128 9.03 -11.78 11.75
N VAL A 129 10.21 -12.39 11.59
CA VAL A 129 11.46 -11.65 11.31
C VAL A 129 11.37 -10.94 9.96
N GLY A 130 10.91 -11.63 8.91
CA GLY A 130 10.71 -11.02 7.60
C GLY A 130 9.71 -9.86 7.63
N TYR A 131 8.66 -9.99 8.45
CA TYR A 131 7.65 -8.95 8.64
C TYR A 131 8.25 -7.71 9.29
N GLN A 132 8.98 -7.87 10.40
CA GLN A 132 9.57 -6.74 11.12
C GLN A 132 10.64 -6.04 10.29
N VAL A 133 11.54 -6.78 9.65
CA VAL A 133 12.56 -6.18 8.77
C VAL A 133 11.90 -5.40 7.63
N ALA A 134 10.84 -5.96 7.02
CA ALA A 134 10.09 -5.26 5.98
C ALA A 134 9.38 -4.01 6.49
N SER A 135 8.76 -4.04 7.68
CA SER A 135 8.12 -2.87 8.30
C SER A 135 9.13 -1.76 8.59
N VAL A 136 10.32 -2.11 9.09
CA VAL A 136 11.36 -1.12 9.39
C VAL A 136 11.87 -0.48 8.10
N VAL A 137 12.24 -1.30 7.10
CA VAL A 137 12.83 -0.82 5.84
C VAL A 137 11.80 -0.11 4.96
N GLY A 138 10.64 -0.72 4.75
CA GLY A 138 9.62 -0.25 3.81
C GLY A 138 8.51 0.60 4.44
N GLY A 139 8.28 0.51 5.74
CA GLY A 139 7.24 1.30 6.43
C GLY A 139 7.81 2.56 7.05
N GLY A 140 8.77 2.41 7.97
CA GLY A 140 9.31 3.51 8.76
C GLY A 140 10.05 4.56 7.94
N PHE A 141 10.86 4.16 6.96
CA PHE A 141 11.64 5.10 6.14
C PHE A 141 10.86 5.71 4.97
N THR A 142 9.73 5.11 4.56
CA THR A 142 8.96 5.57 3.40
C THR A 142 8.54 7.04 3.45
N PRO A 143 7.91 7.56 4.52
CA PRO A 143 7.54 8.97 4.56
C PRO A 143 8.75 9.90 4.57
N PHE A 144 9.87 9.50 5.19
CA PHE A 144 11.12 10.27 5.16
C PHE A 144 11.74 10.32 3.76
N ILE A 145 11.78 9.18 3.07
CA ILE A 145 12.27 9.07 1.70
C ILE A 145 11.36 9.89 0.77
N ALA A 146 10.04 9.78 0.92
CA ALA A 146 9.08 10.55 0.13
C ALA A 146 9.26 12.05 0.35
N ALA A 147 9.36 12.50 1.60
CA ALA A 147 9.62 13.91 1.93
C ALA A 147 10.96 14.39 1.34
N ALA A 148 12.02 13.59 1.46
CA ALA A 148 13.31 13.92 0.86
C ALA A 148 13.23 14.02 -0.68
N LEU A 149 12.51 13.11 -1.34
CA LEU A 149 12.31 13.14 -2.80
C LEU A 149 11.59 14.42 -3.26
N VAL A 150 10.60 14.89 -2.50
CA VAL A 150 9.92 16.16 -2.79
C VAL A 150 10.90 17.31 -2.70
N THR A 151 11.67 17.39 -1.61
CA THR A 151 12.66 18.46 -1.40
C THR A 151 13.74 18.46 -2.49
N PHE A 152 14.27 17.29 -2.85
CA PHE A 152 15.27 17.16 -3.91
C PHE A 152 14.74 17.45 -5.30
N SER A 153 13.46 17.17 -5.55
CA SER A 153 12.82 17.41 -6.86
C SER A 153 12.20 18.80 -6.98
N GLY A 154 12.57 19.74 -6.10
CA GLY A 154 12.08 21.12 -6.15
C GLY A 154 10.57 21.26 -5.89
N GLY A 155 9.98 20.36 -5.10
CA GLY A 155 8.54 20.35 -4.81
C GLY A 155 7.70 19.49 -5.74
N SER A 156 8.28 18.82 -6.73
CA SER A 156 7.49 18.01 -7.67
C SER A 156 6.96 16.72 -7.03
N TRP A 157 5.66 16.50 -7.08
CA TRP A 157 4.98 15.28 -6.61
C TRP A 157 5.26 14.05 -7.49
N HIS A 158 5.69 14.27 -8.74
CA HIS A 158 5.96 13.20 -9.73
C HIS A 158 6.98 12.17 -9.22
N SER A 159 8.01 12.61 -8.51
CA SER A 159 9.05 11.73 -7.95
C SER A 159 8.49 10.79 -6.88
N VAL A 160 7.52 11.25 -6.09
CA VAL A 160 6.85 10.41 -5.07
C VAL A 160 5.87 9.44 -5.72
N ALA A 161 5.14 9.88 -6.75
CA ALA A 161 4.28 9.00 -7.54
C ALA A 161 5.09 7.88 -8.21
N LEU A 162 6.27 8.21 -8.75
CA LEU A 162 7.18 7.23 -9.35
C LEU A 162 7.73 6.26 -8.29
N TYR A 163 8.06 6.74 -7.11
CA TYR A 163 8.48 5.90 -5.99
C TYR A 163 7.38 4.91 -5.55
N LEU A 164 6.14 5.38 -5.40
CA LEU A 164 4.98 4.54 -5.09
C LEU A 164 4.75 3.49 -6.18
N THR A 165 4.68 3.91 -7.44
CA THR A 165 4.40 3.00 -8.57
C THR A 165 5.51 1.99 -8.78
N ALA A 166 6.79 2.38 -8.65
CA ALA A 166 7.91 1.45 -8.70
C ALA A 166 7.85 0.41 -7.59
N GLY A 167 7.47 0.82 -6.37
CA GLY A 167 7.27 -0.09 -5.24
C GLY A 167 6.14 -1.09 -5.46
N CYS A 168 4.98 -0.61 -5.95
CA CYS A 168 3.83 -1.46 -6.28
C CYS A 168 4.14 -2.43 -7.43
N LEU A 169 4.84 -1.98 -8.48
CA LEU A 169 5.28 -2.83 -9.59
C LEU A 169 6.29 -3.88 -9.13
N LEU A 170 7.24 -3.53 -8.26
CA LEU A 170 8.20 -4.49 -7.71
C LEU A 170 7.50 -5.57 -6.87
N SER A 171 6.51 -5.19 -6.07
CA SER A 171 5.63 -6.13 -5.37
C SER A 171 4.85 -7.04 -6.33
N ALA A 172 4.25 -6.47 -7.38
CA ALA A 172 3.53 -7.25 -8.39
C ALA A 172 4.45 -8.24 -9.13
N LEU A 173 5.63 -7.79 -9.55
CA LEU A 173 6.65 -8.61 -10.20
C LEU A 173 7.14 -9.75 -9.31
N THR A 174 7.39 -9.47 -8.02
CA THR A 174 7.81 -10.51 -7.08
C THR A 174 6.71 -11.53 -6.81
N ALA A 175 5.44 -11.11 -6.75
CA ALA A 175 4.31 -12.03 -6.69
C ALA A 175 4.10 -12.85 -7.97
N LEU A 176 4.48 -12.30 -9.13
CA LEU A 176 4.50 -13.01 -10.40
C LEU A 176 5.65 -14.02 -10.48
N LEU A 177 6.82 -13.70 -9.92
CA LEU A 177 7.97 -14.62 -9.89
C LEU A 177 7.83 -15.71 -8.82
N MET A 178 6.97 -15.52 -7.81
CA MET A 178 6.63 -16.58 -6.87
C MET A 178 6.01 -17.77 -7.61
N LYS A 179 6.74 -18.89 -7.61
CA LYS A 179 6.32 -20.15 -8.23
C LYS A 179 5.02 -20.62 -7.58
N LYS A 180 4.06 -21.06 -8.40
CA LYS A 180 2.77 -21.61 -7.97
C LYS A 180 3.07 -22.84 -7.08
N GLN A 181 3.05 -22.71 -5.76
CA GLN A 181 2.98 -23.87 -4.89
C GLN A 181 1.55 -24.38 -4.98
N THR A 182 1.33 -25.30 -5.92
CA THR A 182 0.18 -26.20 -5.89
C THR A 182 0.28 -26.98 -4.58
N VAL A 183 -0.51 -26.56 -3.59
CA VAL A 183 -0.81 -27.38 -2.43
C VAL A 183 -1.59 -28.59 -2.98
N HIS A 184 -0.89 -29.71 -3.15
CA HIS A 184 -1.49 -31.03 -3.22
C HIS A 184 -1.76 -31.51 -1.80
#